data_AF-A0AAV6YQG0-F1
#
_entry.id   AF-A0AAV6YQG0-F1
#
_cell.length_a   1.000
_cell.length_b   1.000
_cell.length_c   1.000
_cell.angle_alpha   90.00
_cell.angle_beta   90.00
_cell.angle_gamma   90.00
#
_symmetry.space_group_name_H-M   'P 1'
#
loop_
_entity.id
_entity.type
_entity.pdbx_description
1 polymer ?
#
loop_
_entity_poly.entity_id
_entity_poly.type
_entity_poly.pdbx_seq_one_letter_code
_entity_poly.pdbx_strand_id
1 'polypeptide(L)'
;MESKMNRTPLTCPICLKTDNFLATHLRRRCMRGSNDEDIKATLAKARQNLFNVASNGLAINYREIASLLCGSQCVENMCTFLKKRGFLISNVPAARGKSQLDSWLCGKEVRIPQKHIQDMGTVSEIPRDPPHYQQRR
;
A
#
# COMPACT_ATOMS: atom_id res chain seq x y z
N MET A 1 -18.08 31.55 9.61
CA MET A 1 -17.92 30.09 9.82
C MET A 1 -16.79 29.62 8.93
N GLU A 2 -15.59 29.44 9.48
CA GLU A 2 -14.48 28.89 8.69
C GLU A 2 -14.82 27.45 8.32
N SER A 3 -14.93 27.17 7.02
CA SER A 3 -15.03 25.80 6.53
C SER A 3 -13.81 25.04 7.03
N LYS A 4 -14.01 24.03 7.89
CA LYS A 4 -12.99 23.01 8.17
C LYS A 4 -12.60 22.42 6.82
N MET A 5 -11.51 22.90 6.23
CA MET A 5 -10.96 22.28 5.03
C MET A 5 -10.65 20.83 5.42
N ASN A 6 -11.38 19.89 4.85
CA ASN A 6 -11.08 18.46 4.96
C ASN A 6 -9.72 18.23 4.31
N ARG A 7 -8.65 18.40 5.07
CA ARG A 7 -7.28 18.20 4.61
C ARG A 7 -6.99 16.71 4.68
N THR A 8 -6.72 16.10 3.54
CA THR A 8 -6.24 14.72 3.50
C THR A 8 -4.86 14.64 4.16
N PRO A 9 -4.70 13.86 5.24
CA PRO A 9 -3.40 13.71 5.89
C PRO A 9 -2.41 13.07 4.92
N LEU A 10 -1.17 13.57 4.89
CA LEU A 10 -0.10 13.03 4.06
C LEU A 10 1.06 12.54 4.92
N THR A 11 1.68 11.44 4.51
CA THR A 11 2.89 10.93 5.16
C THR A 11 4.14 11.57 4.57
N CYS A 12 4.98 12.13 5.44
CA CYS A 12 6.26 12.69 5.06
C CYS A 12 7.19 11.57 4.54
N PRO A 13 7.73 11.65 3.31
CA PRO A 13 8.58 10.60 2.75
C PRO A 13 9.98 10.54 3.40
N ILE A 14 10.35 11.53 4.22
CA ILE A 14 11.66 11.63 4.87
C ILE A 14 11.60 11.02 6.27
N CYS A 15 10.71 11.52 7.14
CA CYS A 15 10.61 11.05 8.52
C CYS A 15 9.48 10.06 8.77
N LEU A 16 8.68 9.74 7.74
CA LEU A 16 7.60 8.76 7.76
C LEU A 16 6.45 9.10 8.73
N LYS A 17 6.39 10.34 9.21
CA LYS A 17 5.28 10.84 10.04
C LYS A 17 4.15 11.35 9.17
N THR A 18 2.93 11.00 9.54
CA THR A 18 1.71 11.55 8.96
C THR A 18 1.42 12.93 9.55
N ASP A 19 1.11 13.90 8.69
CA ASP A 19 0.87 15.28 9.07
C ASP A 19 -0.27 15.88 8.23
N ASN A 20 -1.15 16.65 8.86
CA ASN A 20 -2.25 17.37 8.18
C ASN A 20 -1.72 18.59 7.40
N PHE A 21 -0.50 19.03 7.70
CA PHE A 21 0.16 20.20 7.12
C PHE A 21 1.57 19.84 6.64
N LEU A 22 1.66 18.84 5.75
CA LEU A 22 2.95 18.33 5.28
C LEU A 22 3.88 19.43 4.72
N ALA A 23 3.36 20.46 4.05
CA ALA A 23 4.18 21.56 3.54
C ALA A 23 4.90 22.32 4.69
N THR A 24 4.17 22.61 5.76
CA THR A 24 4.71 23.27 6.96
C THR A 24 5.72 22.36 7.66
N HIS A 25 5.41 21.07 7.76
CA HIS A 25 6.30 20.06 8.30
C HIS A 25 7.63 20.01 7.55
N LEU A 26 7.59 19.98 6.20
CA LEU A 26 8.80 19.97 5.37
C LEU A 26 9.63 21.22 5.61
N ARG A 27 9.03 22.42 5.52
CA ARG A 27 9.74 23.69 5.73
C ARG A 27 10.39 23.83 7.10
N ARG A 28 9.72 23.38 8.16
CA ARG A 28 10.18 23.59 9.54
C ARG A 28 11.08 22.49 10.05
N ARG A 29 10.93 21.26 9.54
CA ARG A 29 11.59 20.07 10.11
C ARG A 29 12.47 19.34 9.11
N CYS A 30 11.88 18.71 8.09
CA CYS A 30 12.60 17.73 7.28
C CYS A 30 13.37 18.31 6.09
N MET A 31 13.00 19.50 5.63
CA MET A 31 13.59 20.21 4.48
C MET A 31 13.84 21.69 4.84
N ARG A 32 14.31 21.92 6.08
CA ARG A 32 14.59 23.28 6.55
C ARG A 32 15.74 23.86 5.73
N GLY A 33 15.49 25.01 5.09
CA GLY A 33 16.48 25.67 4.23
C GLY A 33 16.52 25.15 2.79
N SER A 34 15.72 24.14 2.43
CA SER A 34 15.52 23.75 1.02
C SER A 34 14.72 24.83 0.28
N ASN A 35 14.88 24.87 -1.04
CA ASN A 35 14.10 25.75 -1.89
C ASN A 35 12.63 25.27 -1.98
N ASP A 36 11.74 26.15 -2.43
CA ASP A 36 10.31 25.83 -2.55
C ASP A 36 10.01 24.75 -3.61
N GLU A 37 10.86 24.62 -4.65
CA GLU A 37 10.67 23.63 -5.71
C GLU A 37 10.90 22.20 -5.19
N ASP A 38 11.93 21.98 -4.38
CA ASP A 38 12.23 20.71 -3.73
C ASP A 38 11.10 20.31 -2.76
N ILE A 39 10.56 21.30 -2.04
CA ILE A 39 9.41 21.08 -1.14
C ILE A 39 8.17 20.70 -1.96
N LYS A 40 7.88 21.39 -3.08
CA LYS A 40 6.76 21.05 -3.98
C LYS A 40 6.93 19.65 -4.56
N ALA A 41 8.12 19.29 -5.02
CA ALA A 41 8.41 17.96 -5.54
C ALA A 41 8.17 16.88 -4.48
N THR A 42 8.59 17.14 -3.24
CA THR A 42 8.37 16.21 -2.12
C THR A 42 6.89 16.08 -1.75
N LEU A 43 6.12 17.17 -1.81
CA LEU A 43 4.66 17.13 -1.63
C LEU A 43 3.96 16.35 -2.75
N ALA A 44 4.39 16.54 -4.00
CA ALA A 44 3.85 15.81 -5.14
C ALA A 44 4.09 14.31 -4.97
N LYS A 45 5.31 13.91 -4.57
CA LYS A 45 5.65 12.52 -4.26
C LYS A 45 4.79 11.94 -3.13
N ALA A 46 4.58 12.68 -2.05
CA ALA A 46 3.74 12.24 -0.94
C ALA A 46 2.27 12.01 -1.36
N ARG A 47 1.72 12.89 -2.21
CA ARG A 47 0.38 12.73 -2.79
C ARG A 47 0.30 11.52 -3.70
N GLN A 48 1.31 11.33 -4.55
CA GLN A 48 1.39 10.18 -5.44
C GLN A 48 1.46 8.86 -4.66
N ASN A 49 2.22 8.81 -3.57
CA ASN A 49 2.27 7.63 -2.70
C ASN A 49 0.90 7.32 -2.09
N LEU A 50 0.21 8.33 -1.55
CA LEU A 50 -1.14 8.15 -1.01
C LEU A 50 -2.11 7.65 -2.09
N PHE A 51 -2.07 8.24 -3.29
CA PHE A 51 -2.87 7.81 -4.41
C PHE A 51 -2.60 6.35 -4.78
N ASN A 52 -1.33 5.96 -4.90
CA ASN A 52 -0.93 4.60 -5.24
C ASN A 52 -1.40 3.58 -4.18
N VAL A 53 -1.35 3.92 -2.90
CA VAL A 53 -1.87 3.06 -1.83
C VAL A 53 -3.38 2.93 -1.94
N ALA A 54 -4.09 4.05 -2.15
CA ALA A 54 -5.54 4.04 -2.29
C ALA A 54 -6.02 3.28 -3.52
N SER A 55 -5.30 3.36 -4.65
CA SER A 55 -5.68 2.71 -5.91
C SER A 55 -5.25 1.25 -5.99
N ASN A 56 -4.04 0.92 -5.51
CA ASN A 56 -3.39 -0.37 -5.77
C ASN A 56 -2.90 -1.09 -4.51
N GLY A 57 -2.89 -0.42 -3.35
CA GLY A 57 -2.32 -0.94 -2.12
C GLY A 57 -3.30 -1.66 -1.20
N LEU A 58 -4.60 -1.35 -1.28
CA LEU A 58 -5.62 -1.87 -0.35
C LEU A 58 -6.02 -3.32 -0.61
N ALA A 59 -5.97 -3.78 -1.87
CA ALA A 59 -6.29 -5.15 -2.24
C ALA A 59 -5.01 -5.89 -2.66
N ILE A 60 -4.59 -6.87 -1.85
CA ILE A 60 -3.41 -7.67 -2.13
C ILE A 60 -3.82 -9.13 -2.32
N ASN A 61 -3.41 -9.73 -3.43
CA ASN A 61 -3.67 -11.14 -3.68
C ASN A 61 -2.72 -12.01 -2.85
N TYR A 62 -3.28 -12.99 -2.14
CA TYR A 62 -2.50 -13.93 -1.33
C TYR A 62 -1.41 -14.66 -2.14
N ARG A 63 -1.68 -15.02 -3.40
CA ARG A 63 -0.68 -15.66 -4.27
C ARG A 63 0.54 -14.78 -4.52
N GLU A 64 0.35 -13.47 -4.63
CA GLU A 64 1.47 -12.53 -4.79
C GLU A 64 2.32 -12.53 -3.53
N ILE A 65 1.71 -12.41 -2.35
CA ILE A 65 2.41 -12.50 -1.05
C ILE A 65 3.16 -13.84 -0.94
N ALA A 66 2.49 -14.95 -1.23
CA ALA A 66 3.08 -16.29 -1.13
C ALA A 66 4.31 -16.42 -2.03
N SER A 67 4.27 -15.88 -3.25
CA SER A 67 5.41 -15.93 -4.17
C SER A 67 6.64 -15.14 -3.67
N LEU A 68 6.42 -14.07 -2.90
CA LEU A 68 7.48 -13.23 -2.33
C LEU A 68 8.14 -13.88 -1.09
N LEU A 69 7.44 -14.79 -0.43
CA LEU A 69 7.90 -15.50 0.77
C LEU A 69 8.65 -16.81 0.44
N CYS A 70 8.90 -17.08 -0.84
CA CYS A 70 9.69 -18.23 -1.27
C CYS A 70 11.15 -17.82 -1.50
N GLY A 71 12.07 -18.28 -0.65
CA GLY A 71 13.52 -18.19 -0.88
C GLY A 71 14.29 -17.21 0.03
N SER A 72 15.60 -17.13 -0.20
CA SER A 72 16.56 -16.40 0.65
C SER A 72 16.59 -14.87 0.46
N GLN A 73 15.70 -14.32 -0.36
CA GLN A 73 15.60 -12.87 -0.65
C GLN A 73 14.21 -12.31 -0.33
N CYS A 74 13.43 -13.02 0.49
CA CYS A 74 12.03 -12.69 0.71
C CYS A 74 11.82 -11.32 1.35
N VAL A 75 12.70 -10.87 2.24
CA VAL A 75 12.67 -9.51 2.81
C VAL A 75 12.82 -8.43 1.73
N GLU A 76 13.75 -8.61 0.80
CA GLU A 76 14.03 -7.65 -0.27
C GLU A 76 12.89 -7.60 -1.30
N ASN A 77 12.38 -8.77 -1.66
CA ASN A 77 11.22 -8.93 -2.53
C ASN A 77 9.98 -8.26 -1.93
N MET A 78 9.71 -8.49 -0.64
CA MET A 78 8.61 -7.87 0.08
C MET A 78 8.77 -6.35 0.16
N CYS A 79 9.97 -5.86 0.45
CA CYS A 79 10.24 -4.42 0.49
C CYS A 79 10.01 -3.75 -0.87
N THR A 80 10.46 -4.40 -1.94
CA THR A 80 10.27 -3.90 -3.31
C THR A 80 8.80 -3.88 -3.69
N PHE A 81 8.08 -4.94 -3.36
CA PHE A 81 6.64 -5.06 -3.62
C PHE A 81 5.83 -3.97 -2.92
N LEU A 82 6.06 -3.76 -1.62
CA LEU A 82 5.38 -2.73 -0.83
C LEU A 82 5.71 -1.32 -1.35
N LYS A 83 6.97 -1.03 -1.68
CA LYS A 83 7.36 0.26 -2.27
C LYS A 83 6.69 0.53 -3.62
N LYS A 84 6.58 -0.48 -4.49
CA LYS A 84 5.86 -0.37 -5.78
C LYS A 84 4.39 0.02 -5.60
N ARG A 85 3.77 -0.39 -4.48
CA ARG A 85 2.39 -0.03 -4.13
C ARG A 85 2.23 1.28 -3.38
N GLY A 86 3.30 2.07 -3.24
CA GLY A 86 3.28 3.37 -2.59
C GLY A 86 3.44 3.33 -1.07
N PHE A 87 3.66 2.15 -0.48
CA PHE A 87 3.94 2.05 0.95
C PHE A 87 5.32 2.62 1.27
N LEU A 88 5.39 3.33 2.39
CA LEU A 88 6.63 3.78 2.98
C LEU A 88 7.05 2.78 4.06
N ILE A 89 8.30 2.30 4.00
CA ILE A 89 8.80 1.24 4.87
C ILE A 89 9.89 1.81 5.78
N SER A 90 9.71 1.67 7.09
CA SER A 90 10.69 2.01 8.12
C SER A 90 11.35 0.74 8.69
N ASN A 91 12.53 0.88 9.28
CA ASN A 91 13.22 -0.19 10.03
C ASN A 91 13.46 -1.47 9.20
N VAL A 92 13.82 -1.30 7.93
CA VAL A 92 14.19 -2.45 7.08
C VAL A 92 15.40 -3.14 7.70
N PRO A 93 15.35 -4.48 7.92
CA PRO A 93 16.44 -5.22 8.53
C PRO A 93 17.74 -5.03 7.74
N ALA A 94 18.81 -4.63 8.43
CA ALA A 94 20.12 -4.47 7.82
C ALA A 94 20.69 -5.83 7.40
N ALA A 95 21.51 -5.84 6.33
CA ALA A 95 22.03 -7.06 5.71
C ALA A 95 22.72 -8.05 6.66
N ARG A 96 23.25 -7.57 7.80
CA ARG A 96 23.93 -8.39 8.82
C ARG A 96 23.00 -9.31 9.65
N GLY A 97 21.68 -9.17 9.57
CA GLY A 97 20.70 -10.03 10.27
C GLY A 97 19.77 -10.81 9.33
N LYS A 98 20.03 -10.78 8.01
CA LYS A 98 19.17 -11.38 6.98
C LYS A 98 18.97 -12.88 7.17
N SER A 99 20.04 -13.63 7.52
CA SER A 99 19.97 -15.09 7.67
C SER A 99 18.97 -15.56 8.73
N GLN A 100 18.82 -14.83 9.84
CA GLN A 100 17.87 -15.19 10.90
C GLN A 100 16.44 -14.76 10.55
N LEU A 101 16.27 -13.61 9.87
CA LEU A 101 14.96 -13.10 9.50
C LEU A 101 14.36 -13.80 8.28
N ASP A 102 15.18 -14.12 7.28
CA ASP A 102 14.82 -14.98 6.15
C ASP A 102 14.48 -16.39 6.65
N SER A 103 15.17 -16.89 7.68
CA SER A 103 14.78 -18.15 8.35
C SER A 103 13.44 -18.04 9.09
N TRP A 104 13.10 -16.89 9.69
CA TRP A 104 11.79 -16.71 10.35
C TRP A 104 10.63 -16.53 9.36
N LEU A 105 10.85 -15.80 8.27
CA LEU A 105 9.82 -15.51 7.28
C LEU A 105 9.66 -16.63 6.25
N CYS A 106 10.75 -17.32 5.93
CA CYS A 106 10.85 -18.26 4.81
C CYS A 106 11.25 -19.68 5.29
N GLY A 107 11.43 -19.87 6.61
CA GLY A 107 11.70 -21.16 7.24
C GLY A 107 10.43 -21.87 7.71
N LYS A 108 9.76 -22.48 6.75
CA LYS A 108 9.22 -23.86 6.73
C LYS A 108 8.30 -23.92 5.54
N GLU A 109 8.62 -24.83 4.63
CA GLU A 109 7.87 -25.20 3.43
C GLU A 109 6.36 -24.96 3.60
N VAL A 110 5.87 -23.83 3.08
CA VAL A 110 4.42 -23.59 2.98
C VAL A 110 3.95 -24.52 1.88
N ARG A 111 3.59 -25.75 2.24
CA ARG A 111 2.84 -26.63 1.35
C ARG A 111 1.50 -25.97 1.08
N ILE A 112 1.41 -25.26 -0.05
CA ILE A 112 0.15 -24.73 -0.56
C ILE A 112 -0.75 -25.95 -0.80
N PRO A 113 -1.83 -26.17 -0.02
CA PRO A 113 -2.75 -27.25 -0.31
C PRO A 113 -3.44 -26.91 -1.61
N GLN A 114 -3.18 -27.69 -2.66
CA GLN A 114 -3.76 -27.50 -3.99
C GLN A 114 -5.26 -27.86 -4.06
N LYS A 115 -5.97 -27.87 -2.93
CA LYS A 115 -7.34 -28.38 -2.78
C LYS A 115 -8.27 -27.26 -2.32
N HIS A 116 -8.72 -26.46 -3.27
CA HIS A 116 -10.11 -26.01 -3.48
C HIS A 116 -10.15 -24.96 -4.60
N ILE A 117 -10.13 -25.44 -5.85
CA ILE A 117 -10.71 -24.71 -6.99
C ILE A 117 -11.75 -25.65 -7.60
N GLN A 118 -12.66 -26.19 -6.78
CA GLN A 118 -13.79 -26.98 -7.27
C GLN A 118 -15.12 -26.72 -6.54
N ASP A 119 -15.18 -25.77 -5.58
CA ASP A 119 -16.43 -25.40 -4.89
C ASP A 119 -16.87 -23.95 -5.16
N MET A 120 -16.61 -23.45 -6.37
CA MET A 120 -17.46 -22.40 -6.92
C MET A 120 -18.40 -23.10 -7.87
N GLY A 121 -19.57 -23.49 -7.35
CA GLY A 121 -20.68 -23.92 -8.17
C GLY A 121 -20.85 -22.94 -9.33
N THR A 122 -21.12 -23.47 -10.51
CA THR A 122 -21.58 -22.70 -11.66
C THR A 122 -22.73 -21.78 -11.21
N VAL A 123 -22.44 -20.49 -11.04
CA VAL A 123 -23.48 -19.46 -11.03
C VAL A 123 -23.94 -19.34 -12.48
N SER A 124 -24.79 -20.27 -12.87
CA SER A 124 -25.59 -20.17 -14.06
C SER A 124 -26.58 -19.01 -13.84
N GLU A 125 -26.36 -17.94 -14.60
CA GLU A 125 -27.37 -17.02 -15.14
C GLU A 125 -28.24 -16.27 -14.12
N ILE A 126 -27.86 -15.02 -13.86
CA ILE A 126 -28.79 -13.99 -13.37
C ILE A 126 -29.72 -13.62 -14.55
N PRO A 127 -31.05 -13.81 -14.46
CA PRO A 127 -31.97 -13.37 -15.50
C PRO A 127 -31.90 -11.84 -15.66
N ARG A 128 -31.68 -11.38 -16.90
CA ARG A 128 -31.73 -9.96 -17.26
C ARG A 128 -33.18 -9.53 -17.47
N ASP A 129 -33.94 -9.34 -16.40
CA ASP A 129 -35.18 -8.58 -16.48
C ASP A 129 -34.99 -7.19 -15.85
N PRO A 130 -35.23 -6.10 -16.60
CA PRO A 130 -35.15 -4.75 -16.06
C PRO A 130 -36.36 -4.47 -15.15
N PRO A 131 -36.19 -3.81 -13.99
CA PRO A 131 -37.33 -3.41 -13.18
C PRO A 131 -38.13 -2.32 -13.88
N HIS A 132 -39.38 -2.63 -14.24
CA HIS A 132 -40.38 -1.65 -14.63
C HIS A 132 -40.63 -0.67 -13.47
N TYR A 133 -40.10 0.54 -13.60
CA TYR A 133 -40.37 1.64 -12.67
C TYR A 133 -41.80 2.15 -12.90
N GLN A 134 -42.76 1.65 -12.13
CA GLN A 134 -44.08 2.28 -12.06
C GLN A 134 -43.97 3.61 -11.30
N GLN A 135 -44.06 4.71 -12.04
CA GLN A 135 -44.29 6.04 -11.50
C GLN A 135 -45.66 6.06 -10.82
N ARG A 136 -45.69 6.13 -9.49
CA ARG A 136 -46.88 6.61 -8.78
C ARG A 136 -46.82 8.13 -8.73
N ARG A 137 -47.80 8.76 -9.39
CA ARG A 137 -48.20 10.14 -9.16
C ARG A 137 -49.02 10.22 -7.87
#